data_AF-A0A518LM64-F1
#
_entry.id   AF-A0A518LM64-F1
#
_cell.length_a   1.000
_cell.length_b   1.000
_cell.length_c   1.000
_cell.angle_alpha   90.00
_cell.angle_beta   90.00
_cell.angle_gamma   90.00
#
_symmetry.space_group_name_H-M   'P 1'
#
loop_
_entity.id
_entity.type
_entity.pdbx_description
1 polymer ?
#
loop_
_entity_poly.entity_id
_entity_poly.type
_entity_poly.pdbx_seq_one_letter_code
_entity_poly.pdbx_strand_id
1 'polypeptide(L)'
;MRTKIHFCLAALGFYLAWVGAADAALNVESAFVNGAATATVTPGATVSVYIQVTGSGIAPGWRATQWNFDGGSNACVNHDDFSTGTHDVTFDITAPEMPGTYDLNLTARQFDGCSGLSDSISLVDAIVVCADDDTDGICDAGDLCLGTPGGESVNGDGCSCSQLNCDDGDACTSDSCLDGVCSNDVADEDGDGVCDAYDSCLGTPDGESINGDGCSCSQLICDDNDACTADSCTDGVCSNAFEDADSDGVCDASDLCPGEDDTIDADSDGIPDGCDKCPNDPDNDLDADGVCGDVDVCHGFDDNLDADSDGTPDGCDDCPNDATKTAPGVCGCGVSEDDADADGVEDCIDNCPADPEKVDPGDCGCGEVDMDSDGDEIADCNDECPDDINKVVPGACGCGESDGDGDGNGVADCIDEAESNNNGGGNDNANGNDSGNENESPVPSPNPEACGVTCGPGMGTMMPLVGLCLVGMRRRHRVRRSR
;
A
#
# COMPACT_ATOMS: atom_id res chain seq x y z
N MET A 1 62.89 -124.60 -18.97
CA MET A 1 62.79 -125.52 -20.12
C MET A 1 61.62 -126.44 -19.89
N ARG A 2 60.70 -126.52 -20.89
CA ARG A 2 59.87 -127.69 -21.25
C ARG A 2 58.73 -128.03 -20.26
N THR A 3 57.46 -128.21 -20.63
CA THR A 3 56.81 -128.45 -21.92
C THR A 3 55.27 -128.46 -21.74
N LYS A 4 54.56 -127.87 -22.72
CA LYS A 4 53.30 -128.29 -23.40
C LYS A 4 52.19 -128.98 -22.58
N ILE A 5 51.02 -128.33 -22.40
CA ILE A 5 49.81 -128.31 -23.28
C ILE A 5 49.20 -129.71 -23.47
N HIS A 6 47.92 -129.91 -23.14
CA HIS A 6 46.86 -130.35 -24.08
C HIS A 6 45.44 -130.19 -23.51
N PHE A 7 44.61 -129.58 -24.35
CA PHE A 7 43.17 -129.29 -24.25
C PHE A 7 42.32 -130.56 -24.23
N CYS A 8 41.14 -130.49 -23.58
CA CYS A 8 39.92 -131.09 -24.10
C CYS A 8 38.67 -130.45 -23.46
N LEU A 9 37.88 -129.79 -24.31
CA LEU A 9 36.55 -129.24 -24.05
C LEU A 9 35.51 -130.35 -24.29
N ALA A 10 34.57 -130.54 -23.36
CA ALA A 10 33.13 -130.69 -23.66
C ALA A 10 32.34 -131.12 -22.42
N ALA A 11 31.37 -130.28 -22.02
CA ALA A 11 29.96 -130.63 -21.81
C ALA A 11 29.31 -129.57 -20.91
N LEU A 12 28.45 -128.73 -21.50
CA LEU A 12 27.59 -127.79 -20.78
C LEU A 12 26.63 -128.57 -19.87
N GLY A 13 26.84 -128.45 -18.56
CA GLY A 13 25.85 -128.74 -17.53
C GLY A 13 25.25 -127.43 -17.03
N PHE A 14 23.93 -127.31 -17.14
CA PHE A 14 23.13 -126.21 -16.63
C PHE A 14 23.26 -126.15 -15.10
N TYR A 15 24.18 -125.31 -14.59
CA TYR A 15 24.27 -124.97 -13.18
C TYR A 15 23.34 -123.79 -12.94
N LEU A 16 22.20 -124.04 -12.29
CA LEU A 16 21.44 -122.96 -11.63
C LEU A 16 22.36 -122.38 -10.56
N ALA A 17 23.04 -121.28 -10.89
CA ALA A 17 23.67 -120.42 -9.90
C ALA A 17 22.53 -119.73 -9.14
N TRP A 18 22.32 -120.19 -7.92
CA TRP A 18 21.56 -119.51 -6.90
C TRP A 18 22.18 -118.11 -6.73
N VAL A 19 21.54 -117.09 -7.30
CA VAL A 19 21.84 -115.69 -6.98
C VAL A 19 21.49 -115.56 -5.50
N GLY A 20 22.51 -115.42 -4.65
CA GLY A 20 22.30 -115.04 -3.26
C GLY A 20 21.48 -113.75 -3.25
N ALA A 21 20.45 -113.70 -2.40
CA ALA A 21 19.75 -112.45 -2.14
C ALA A 21 20.79 -111.38 -1.75
N ALA A 22 20.77 -110.22 -2.41
CA ALA A 22 21.56 -109.09 -1.97
C ALA A 22 21.05 -108.69 -0.57
N ASP A 23 21.93 -108.77 0.42
CA ASP A 23 21.61 -108.37 1.79
C ASP A 23 21.24 -106.88 1.82
N ALA A 24 20.35 -106.48 2.72
CA ALA A 24 19.97 -105.07 2.85
C ALA A 24 21.15 -104.29 3.43
N ALA A 25 21.51 -103.16 2.82
CA ALA A 25 22.59 -102.31 3.29
C ALA A 25 22.21 -100.82 3.16
N LEU A 26 22.62 -100.04 4.15
CA LEU A 26 22.70 -98.59 4.11
C LEU A 26 24.16 -98.21 3.90
N ASN A 27 24.43 -97.21 3.08
CA ASN A 27 25.77 -96.66 2.88
C ASN A 27 25.67 -95.14 2.94
N VAL A 28 26.38 -94.50 3.86
CA VAL A 28 26.43 -93.03 3.93
C VAL A 28 27.45 -92.54 2.90
N GLU A 29 26.98 -91.82 1.89
CA GLU A 29 27.81 -91.39 0.76
C GLU A 29 28.55 -90.09 1.06
N SER A 30 27.88 -89.12 1.68
CA SER A 30 28.45 -87.83 2.03
C SER A 30 27.64 -87.13 3.11
N ALA A 31 28.28 -86.20 3.82
CA ALA A 31 27.63 -85.29 4.75
C ALA A 31 28.39 -83.96 4.84
N PHE A 32 27.67 -82.87 5.08
CA PHE A 32 28.22 -81.53 5.25
C PHE A 32 27.42 -80.78 6.32
N VAL A 33 28.04 -79.76 6.93
CA VAL A 33 27.42 -78.86 7.90
C VAL A 33 27.43 -77.44 7.35
N ASN A 34 26.29 -76.76 7.35
CA ASN A 34 26.11 -75.45 6.71
C ASN A 34 26.64 -75.40 5.26
N GLY A 35 26.56 -76.51 4.53
CA GLY A 35 27.05 -76.64 3.16
C GLY A 35 28.57 -76.80 3.00
N ALA A 36 29.33 -76.92 4.09
CA ALA A 36 30.78 -77.10 4.11
C ALA A 36 31.20 -78.32 4.96
N ALA A 37 32.47 -78.71 4.88
CA ALA A 37 33.00 -79.80 5.71
C ALA A 37 33.12 -79.41 7.20
N THR A 38 33.35 -78.12 7.47
CA THR A 38 33.47 -77.53 8.81
C THR A 38 32.64 -76.26 8.88
N ALA A 39 32.00 -76.01 10.02
CA ALA A 39 31.32 -74.75 10.33
C ALA A 39 31.84 -74.17 11.65
N THR A 40 32.16 -72.88 11.64
CA THR A 40 32.44 -72.10 12.86
C THR A 40 31.16 -71.40 13.29
N VAL A 41 30.75 -71.58 14.55
CA VAL A 41 29.50 -71.04 15.09
C VAL A 41 29.67 -70.62 16.54
N THR A 42 28.77 -69.77 17.04
CA THR A 42 28.70 -69.39 18.45
C THR A 42 28.08 -70.50 19.30
N PRO A 43 28.27 -70.48 20.64
CA PRO A 43 27.65 -71.42 21.56
C PRO A 43 26.12 -71.52 21.36
N GLY A 44 25.58 -72.74 21.29
CA GLY A 44 24.14 -72.96 21.16
C GLY A 44 23.54 -72.59 19.79
N ALA A 45 24.36 -72.19 18.81
CA ALA A 45 23.90 -71.86 17.47
C ALA A 45 23.23 -73.05 16.76
N THR A 46 22.29 -72.74 15.86
CA THR A 46 21.67 -73.76 15.02
C THR A 46 22.56 -74.08 13.82
N VAL A 47 22.85 -75.36 13.62
CA VAL A 47 23.69 -75.87 12.52
C VAL A 47 22.84 -76.75 11.63
N SER A 48 22.83 -76.47 10.33
CA SER A 48 22.13 -77.29 9.36
C SER A 48 23.01 -78.42 8.85
N VAL A 49 22.55 -79.66 8.99
CA VAL A 49 23.27 -80.88 8.63
C VAL A 49 22.64 -81.48 7.39
N TYR A 50 23.46 -81.69 6.35
CA TYR A 50 23.11 -82.46 5.16
C TYR A 50 23.73 -83.85 5.24
N ILE A 51 22.96 -84.89 4.90
CA ILE A 51 23.45 -86.25 4.76
C ILE A 51 22.83 -86.93 3.53
N GLN A 52 23.65 -87.65 2.78
CA GLN A 52 23.24 -88.46 1.65
C GLN A 52 23.52 -89.95 1.91
N VAL A 53 22.51 -90.79 1.69
CA VAL A 53 22.56 -92.22 2.00
C VAL A 53 22.02 -93.03 0.82
N THR A 54 22.73 -94.10 0.46
CA THR A 54 22.29 -95.09 -0.53
C THR A 54 21.80 -96.36 0.15
N GLY A 55 20.51 -96.65 -0.01
CA GLY A 55 19.90 -97.94 0.36
C GLY A 55 20.03 -98.97 -0.77
N SER A 56 20.58 -100.15 -0.49
CA SER A 56 20.70 -101.26 -1.45
C SER A 56 20.21 -102.61 -0.88
N GLY A 57 19.84 -103.54 -1.76
CA GLY A 57 19.29 -104.85 -1.36
C GLY A 57 17.77 -104.86 -1.18
N ILE A 58 17.25 -105.82 -0.40
CA ILE A 58 15.80 -106.02 -0.20
C ILE A 58 15.37 -105.36 1.12
N ALA A 59 14.54 -104.33 1.03
CA ALA A 59 14.07 -103.52 2.16
C ALA A 59 15.16 -102.78 2.98
N PRO A 60 16.12 -102.07 2.33
CA PRO A 60 16.93 -101.08 3.03
C PRO A 60 16.02 -99.90 3.38
N GLY A 61 15.44 -99.90 4.58
CA GLY A 61 14.78 -98.70 5.08
C GLY A 61 15.86 -97.70 5.48
N TRP A 62 15.73 -96.43 5.14
CA TRP A 62 16.41 -95.33 5.84
C TRP A 62 15.32 -94.37 6.29
N ARG A 63 15.14 -94.26 7.61
CA ARG A 63 13.97 -93.58 8.21
C ARG A 63 14.35 -92.64 9.35
N ALA A 64 15.56 -92.79 9.85
CA ALA A 64 16.10 -91.91 10.86
C ALA A 64 17.59 -91.73 10.68
N THR A 65 18.09 -90.60 11.16
CA THR A 65 19.52 -90.32 11.27
C THR A 65 19.84 -90.06 12.73
N GLN A 66 20.78 -90.84 13.27
CA GLN A 66 21.31 -90.66 14.61
C GLN A 66 22.55 -89.78 14.53
N TRP A 67 22.76 -88.92 15.52
CA TRP A 67 23.95 -88.08 15.58
C TRP A 67 24.46 -87.90 17.01
N ASN A 68 25.75 -87.62 17.14
CA ASN A 68 26.38 -87.20 18.40
C ASN A 68 27.66 -86.39 18.11
N PHE A 69 28.08 -85.59 19.09
CA PHE A 69 29.40 -84.95 19.10
C PHE A 69 30.40 -85.82 19.88
N ASP A 70 31.59 -86.05 19.33
CA ASP A 70 32.72 -86.75 19.97
C ASP A 70 32.40 -88.11 20.62
N GLY A 71 31.39 -88.83 20.11
CA GLY A 71 30.95 -90.11 20.69
C GLY A 71 30.09 -89.96 21.95
N GLY A 72 29.56 -88.76 22.20
CA GLY A 72 28.69 -88.44 23.33
C GLY A 72 27.28 -89.03 23.22
N SER A 73 26.32 -88.34 23.83
CA SER A 73 24.93 -88.81 23.86
C SER A 73 24.33 -88.81 22.46
N ASN A 74 23.73 -89.92 22.07
CA ASN A 74 23.09 -90.04 20.77
C ASN A 74 21.73 -89.33 20.76
N ALA A 75 21.57 -88.42 19.82
CA ALA A 75 20.28 -87.85 19.42
C ALA A 75 19.77 -88.53 18.14
N CYS A 76 18.46 -88.48 17.91
CA CYS A 76 17.81 -89.14 16.78
C CYS A 76 16.83 -88.21 16.10
N VAL A 77 16.91 -88.11 14.78
CA VAL A 77 15.97 -87.37 13.94
C VAL A 77 15.31 -88.34 12.98
N ASN A 78 14.00 -88.52 13.11
CA ASN A 78 13.21 -89.24 12.13
C ASN A 78 12.95 -88.32 10.92
N HIS A 79 12.93 -88.89 9.74
CA HIS A 79 12.61 -88.20 8.49
C HIS A 79 11.73 -89.11 7.61
N ASP A 80 11.48 -88.71 6.37
CA ASP A 80 10.70 -89.51 5.44
C ASP A 80 11.30 -90.91 5.21
N ASP A 81 10.43 -91.86 4.89
CA ASP A 81 10.80 -93.26 4.68
C ASP A 81 11.44 -93.47 3.30
N PHE A 82 12.75 -93.66 3.26
CA PHE A 82 13.46 -94.01 2.03
C PHE A 82 13.67 -95.52 1.92
N SER A 83 13.52 -96.05 0.70
CA SER A 83 13.72 -97.46 0.39
C SER A 83 15.05 -97.66 -0.35
N THR A 84 15.03 -98.22 -1.56
CA THR A 84 16.25 -98.38 -2.37
C THR A 84 16.62 -97.09 -3.09
N GLY A 85 17.90 -96.91 -3.41
CA GLY A 85 18.43 -95.74 -4.12
C GLY A 85 19.14 -94.75 -3.20
N THR A 86 19.69 -93.70 -3.79
CA THR A 86 20.38 -92.61 -3.08
C THR A 86 19.39 -91.50 -2.78
N HIS A 87 19.30 -91.11 -1.51
CA HIS A 87 18.43 -90.04 -1.03
C HIS A 87 19.22 -89.15 -0.09
N ASP A 88 18.76 -87.92 0.10
CA ASP A 88 19.37 -86.95 1.00
C ASP A 88 18.35 -86.32 1.94
N VAL A 89 18.83 -85.90 3.10
CA VAL A 89 18.05 -85.24 4.15
C VAL A 89 18.86 -84.09 4.70
N THR A 90 18.18 -82.98 4.94
CA THR A 90 18.70 -81.85 5.72
C THR A 90 17.91 -81.72 7.02
N PHE A 91 18.60 -81.55 8.14
CA PHE A 91 17.99 -81.31 9.46
C PHE A 91 18.88 -80.41 10.31
N ASP A 92 18.29 -79.75 11.30
CA ASP A 92 19.02 -78.82 12.16
C ASP A 92 19.41 -79.47 13.49
N ILE A 93 20.60 -79.12 13.98
CA ILE A 93 21.13 -79.50 15.30
C ILE A 93 21.57 -78.25 16.06
N THR A 94 21.67 -78.36 17.38
CA THR A 94 22.19 -77.29 18.24
C THR A 94 23.66 -77.54 18.52
N ALA A 95 24.50 -76.52 18.28
CA ALA A 95 25.93 -76.57 18.60
C ALA A 95 26.17 -76.69 20.12
N PRO A 96 27.27 -77.32 20.56
CA PRO A 96 27.63 -77.36 21.98
C PRO A 96 27.74 -75.97 22.62
N GLU A 97 27.41 -75.85 23.91
CA GLU A 97 27.50 -74.60 24.68
C GLU A 97 28.93 -74.24 25.09
N MET A 98 29.85 -75.21 25.09
CA MET A 98 31.24 -74.95 25.46
C MET A 98 32.08 -74.70 24.20
N PRO A 99 32.91 -73.64 24.16
CA PRO A 99 33.87 -73.43 23.08
C PRO A 99 34.81 -74.64 22.91
N GLY A 100 35.07 -75.00 21.65
CA GLY A 100 35.86 -76.17 21.31
C GLY A 100 35.63 -76.63 19.88
N THR A 101 36.45 -77.59 19.44
CA THR A 101 36.29 -78.25 18.14
C THR A 101 35.72 -79.65 18.38
N TYR A 102 34.66 -79.98 17.65
CA TYR A 102 33.87 -81.19 17.84
C TYR A 102 33.76 -81.99 16.54
N ASP A 103 33.98 -83.29 16.63
CA ASP A 103 33.68 -84.26 15.57
C ASP A 103 32.17 -84.56 15.56
N LEU A 104 31.54 -84.53 14.39
CA LEU A 104 30.14 -84.89 14.23
C LEU A 104 30.02 -86.30 13.67
N ASN A 105 29.50 -87.22 14.48
CA ASN A 105 29.21 -88.58 14.06
C ASN A 105 27.77 -88.67 13.59
N LEU A 106 27.56 -89.14 12.37
CA LEU A 106 26.25 -89.36 11.78
C LEU A 106 26.09 -90.85 11.48
N THR A 107 24.93 -91.41 11.82
CA THR A 107 24.61 -92.81 11.57
C THR A 107 23.24 -92.91 10.93
N ALA A 108 23.20 -93.39 9.69
CA ALA A 108 21.95 -93.71 9.01
C ALA A 108 21.31 -94.92 9.69
N ARG A 109 20.00 -94.86 9.97
CA ARG A 109 19.28 -95.89 10.71
C ARG A 109 18.08 -96.40 9.93
N GLN A 110 17.90 -97.71 10.01
CA GLN A 110 16.91 -98.40 9.21
C GLN A 110 15.46 -98.10 9.61
N PHE A 111 15.27 -97.85 10.90
CA PHE A 111 13.96 -97.60 11.49
C PHE A 111 13.96 -96.32 12.31
N ASP A 112 12.77 -95.73 12.41
CA ASP A 112 12.43 -94.67 13.35
C ASP A 112 12.96 -94.98 14.76
N GLY A 113 13.30 -93.93 15.50
CA GLY A 113 13.91 -94.09 16.82
C GLY A 113 15.33 -94.67 16.76
N CYS A 114 15.97 -94.57 15.59
CA CYS A 114 17.39 -94.87 15.37
C CYS A 114 17.77 -96.32 15.70
N SER A 115 17.04 -97.28 15.14
CA SER A 115 17.28 -98.71 15.32
C SER A 115 17.45 -99.46 13.98
N GLY A 116 17.84 -100.73 14.04
CA GLY A 116 18.05 -101.58 12.85
C GLY A 116 19.43 -101.45 12.22
N LEU A 117 19.52 -101.76 10.93
CA LEU A 117 20.76 -101.62 10.16
C LEU A 117 21.30 -100.19 10.22
N SER A 118 22.61 -100.07 10.11
CA SER A 118 23.27 -98.78 10.12
C SER A 118 24.56 -98.77 9.35
N ASP A 119 24.86 -97.60 8.81
CA ASP A 119 26.19 -97.18 8.39
C ASP A 119 26.44 -95.77 8.91
N SER A 120 27.70 -95.40 9.09
CA SER A 120 28.07 -94.17 9.78
C SER A 120 29.22 -93.45 9.10
N ILE A 121 29.15 -92.11 9.14
CA ILE A 121 30.24 -91.22 8.76
C ILE A 121 30.60 -90.33 9.95
N SER A 122 31.90 -90.10 10.13
CA SER A 122 32.41 -89.14 11.10
C SER A 122 33.00 -87.96 10.33
N LEU A 123 32.43 -86.78 10.55
CA LEU A 123 32.99 -85.52 10.08
C LEU A 123 33.98 -85.04 11.14
N VAL A 124 35.26 -85.06 10.79
CA VAL A 124 36.35 -84.62 11.69
C VAL A 124 36.40 -83.10 11.71
N ASP A 125 36.56 -82.52 12.90
CA ASP A 125 36.57 -81.06 13.12
C ASP A 125 35.36 -80.38 12.46
N ALA A 126 34.19 -81.01 12.55
CA ALA A 126 33.00 -80.60 11.83
C ALA A 126 32.45 -79.28 12.36
N ILE A 127 32.42 -79.10 13.68
CA ILE A 127 31.89 -77.90 14.33
C ILE A 127 32.96 -77.28 15.20
N VAL A 128 33.29 -76.02 14.92
CA VAL A 128 34.15 -75.18 15.76
C VAL A 128 33.24 -74.20 16.51
N VAL A 129 33.03 -74.44 17.79
CA VAL A 129 32.35 -73.49 18.68
C VAL A 129 33.38 -72.48 19.14
N CYS A 130 33.24 -71.23 18.70
CA CYS A 130 34.10 -70.14 19.13
C CYS A 130 33.70 -69.63 20.53
N ALA A 131 34.58 -68.88 21.18
CA ALA A 131 34.21 -68.07 22.33
C ALA A 131 33.47 -66.80 21.85
N ASP A 132 32.51 -66.37 22.65
CA ASP A 132 31.61 -65.22 22.45
C ASP A 132 31.29 -64.72 23.88
N ASP A 133 32.19 -63.92 24.42
CA ASP A 133 32.26 -63.58 25.85
C ASP A 133 31.12 -62.63 26.30
N ASP A 134 30.62 -61.78 25.39
CA ASP A 134 29.56 -60.81 25.66
C ASP A 134 28.19 -61.19 25.06
N THR A 135 28.13 -62.32 24.33
CA THR A 135 26.91 -62.98 23.85
C THR A 135 26.12 -62.15 22.83
N ASP A 136 26.82 -61.36 22.02
CA ASP A 136 26.23 -60.54 20.96
C ASP A 136 26.06 -61.29 19.63
N GLY A 137 26.60 -62.52 19.55
CA GLY A 137 26.49 -63.39 18.39
C GLY A 137 27.68 -63.33 17.43
N ILE A 138 28.73 -62.57 17.73
CA ILE A 138 30.00 -62.54 17.00
C ILE A 138 31.09 -63.22 17.84
N CYS A 139 31.92 -64.03 17.20
CA CYS A 139 33.02 -64.71 17.89
C CYS A 139 34.11 -63.72 18.32
N ASP A 140 34.69 -63.86 19.52
CA ASP A 140 35.78 -63.00 20.05
C ASP A 140 36.96 -62.80 19.09
N ALA A 141 37.26 -63.81 18.26
CA ALA A 141 38.37 -63.77 17.32
C ALA A 141 38.14 -62.82 16.12
N GLY A 142 36.90 -62.40 15.89
CA GLY A 142 36.48 -61.44 14.87
C GLY A 142 35.68 -60.25 15.42
N ASP A 143 35.41 -60.24 16.72
CA ASP A 143 34.73 -59.17 17.41
C ASP A 143 35.73 -58.05 17.81
N LEU A 144 35.50 -56.84 17.29
CA LEU A 144 36.29 -55.65 17.60
C LEU A 144 35.78 -54.95 18.88
N CYS A 145 34.62 -55.36 19.38
CA CYS A 145 33.82 -54.73 20.41
C CYS A 145 33.40 -55.71 21.52
N LEU A 146 34.38 -56.42 22.11
CA LEU A 146 34.33 -57.46 23.17
C LEU A 146 33.55 -57.18 24.49
N GLY A 147 32.58 -56.27 24.48
CA GLY A 147 31.75 -55.90 25.63
C GLY A 147 30.45 -55.24 25.19
N THR A 148 29.88 -55.69 24.09
CA THR A 148 28.61 -55.22 23.55
C THR A 148 27.49 -55.54 24.53
N PRO A 149 26.65 -54.57 24.91
CA PRO A 149 25.54 -54.84 25.80
C PRO A 149 24.56 -55.86 25.18
N GLY A 150 24.27 -56.92 25.95
CA GLY A 150 23.39 -57.99 25.48
C GLY A 150 22.00 -57.50 25.05
N GLY A 151 21.57 -57.93 23.87
CA GLY A 151 20.28 -57.58 23.26
C GLY A 151 20.31 -56.37 22.33
N GLU A 152 21.46 -55.72 22.16
CA GLU A 152 21.67 -54.71 21.13
C GLU A 152 21.97 -55.37 19.77
N SER A 153 21.57 -54.71 18.67
CA SER A 153 21.99 -55.12 17.33
C SER A 153 23.45 -54.73 17.10
N VAL A 154 24.24 -55.65 16.56
CA VAL A 154 25.66 -55.42 16.23
C VAL A 154 25.91 -55.51 14.74
N ASN A 155 26.94 -54.81 14.28
CA ASN A 155 27.43 -54.92 12.91
C ASN A 155 28.31 -56.17 12.72
N GLY A 156 28.89 -56.35 11.54
CA GLY A 156 29.77 -57.48 11.25
C GLY A 156 31.08 -57.53 12.04
N ASP A 157 31.43 -56.43 12.72
CA ASP A 157 32.60 -56.30 13.59
C ASP A 157 32.24 -56.48 15.07
N GLY A 158 30.99 -56.84 15.41
CA GLY A 158 30.52 -56.99 16.79
C GLY A 158 30.20 -55.68 17.52
N CYS A 159 30.22 -54.54 16.83
CA CYS A 159 29.96 -53.25 17.48
C CYS A 159 28.48 -52.87 17.42
N SER A 160 27.94 -52.45 18.56
CA SER A 160 26.62 -51.80 18.67
C SER A 160 26.71 -50.28 18.58
N CYS A 161 25.58 -49.61 18.33
CA CYS A 161 25.52 -48.15 18.30
C CYS A 161 25.88 -47.48 19.62
N SER A 162 25.72 -48.15 20.77
CA SER A 162 26.07 -47.59 22.08
C SER A 162 27.59 -47.45 22.28
N GLN A 163 28.38 -48.20 21.51
CA GLN A 163 29.84 -48.22 21.57
C GLN A 163 30.49 -47.33 20.51
N LEU A 164 29.73 -46.85 19.53
CA LEU A 164 30.22 -46.04 18.43
C LEU A 164 29.95 -44.55 18.67
N ASN A 165 30.90 -43.72 18.25
CA ASN A 165 30.67 -42.29 18.06
C ASN A 165 30.59 -42.02 16.55
N CYS A 166 29.40 -41.70 16.06
CA CYS A 166 29.18 -41.47 14.63
C CYS A 166 29.40 -40.02 14.20
N ASP A 167 29.59 -39.11 15.16
CA ASP A 167 29.93 -37.71 14.89
C ASP A 167 31.28 -37.61 14.16
N ASP A 168 31.24 -37.16 12.90
CA ASP A 168 32.43 -36.91 12.08
C ASP A 168 32.96 -35.48 12.18
N GLY A 169 32.29 -34.63 12.96
CA GLY A 169 32.63 -33.23 13.16
C GLY A 169 32.19 -32.30 12.03
N ASP A 170 31.44 -32.78 11.04
CA ASP A 170 30.80 -31.94 10.04
C ASP A 170 29.42 -31.49 10.53
N ALA A 171 29.22 -30.17 10.63
CA ALA A 171 27.93 -29.63 11.03
C ALA A 171 26.84 -29.83 9.96
N CYS A 172 27.23 -30.11 8.71
CA CYS A 172 26.30 -30.32 7.60
C CYS A 172 25.78 -31.75 7.49
N THR A 173 26.18 -32.68 8.38
CA THR A 173 25.67 -34.05 8.37
C THR A 173 24.73 -34.30 9.55
N SER A 174 23.71 -35.11 9.30
CA SER A 174 22.91 -35.74 10.34
C SER A 174 23.54 -37.09 10.67
N ASP A 175 24.25 -37.12 11.79
CA ASP A 175 24.93 -38.33 12.23
C ASP A 175 23.96 -39.24 12.97
N SER A 176 23.79 -40.44 12.44
CA SER A 176 22.90 -41.45 13.00
C SER A 176 23.61 -42.79 13.08
N CYS A 177 23.07 -43.67 13.93
CA CYS A 177 23.54 -45.03 14.01
C CYS A 177 22.35 -45.99 13.96
N LEU A 178 22.45 -46.98 13.08
CA LEU A 178 21.50 -48.07 12.99
C LEU A 178 22.25 -49.39 12.87
N ASP A 179 21.91 -50.35 13.74
CA ASP A 179 22.50 -51.70 13.78
C ASP A 179 24.04 -51.73 13.78
N GLY A 180 24.66 -50.84 14.55
CA GLY A 180 26.12 -50.74 14.66
C GLY A 180 26.78 -50.11 13.44
N VAL A 181 26.03 -49.49 12.53
CA VAL A 181 26.55 -48.81 11.35
C VAL A 181 26.24 -47.32 11.47
N CYS A 182 27.30 -46.50 11.40
CA CYS A 182 27.16 -45.06 11.34
C CYS A 182 26.71 -44.61 9.94
N SER A 183 25.79 -43.65 9.88
CA SER A 183 25.37 -42.95 8.68
C SER A 183 25.46 -41.45 8.92
N ASN A 184 26.16 -40.75 8.03
CA ASN A 184 26.36 -39.31 8.09
C ASN A 184 25.80 -38.74 6.80
N ASP A 185 24.49 -38.55 6.79
CA ASP A 185 23.76 -38.09 5.61
C ASP A 185 23.74 -36.57 5.61
N VAL A 186 23.89 -35.94 4.43
CA VAL A 186 23.82 -34.48 4.31
C VAL A 186 22.46 -34.01 4.84
N ALA A 187 22.49 -33.08 5.79
CA ALA A 187 21.31 -32.43 6.35
C ALA A 187 21.02 -31.16 5.53
N ASP A 188 20.00 -31.25 4.68
CA ASP A 188 19.50 -30.17 3.82
C ASP A 188 17.99 -30.45 3.62
N GLU A 189 17.16 -29.85 4.47
CA GLU A 189 15.73 -30.17 4.58
C GLU A 189 14.93 -29.76 3.33
N ASP A 190 15.31 -28.67 2.68
CA ASP A 190 14.63 -28.13 1.50
C ASP A 190 15.36 -28.37 0.17
N GLY A 191 16.61 -28.80 0.21
CA GLY A 191 17.39 -29.18 -0.96
C GLY A 191 17.91 -27.99 -1.78
N ASP A 192 17.99 -26.80 -1.18
CA ASP A 192 18.43 -25.59 -1.87
C ASP A 192 19.96 -25.50 -2.08
N GLY A 193 20.70 -26.43 -1.45
CA GLY A 193 22.15 -26.56 -1.57
C GLY A 193 22.94 -25.89 -0.44
N VAL A 194 22.27 -25.31 0.56
CA VAL A 194 22.85 -24.88 1.83
C VAL A 194 22.40 -25.85 2.93
N CYS A 195 23.36 -26.40 3.67
CA CYS A 195 23.01 -27.38 4.71
C CYS A 195 22.30 -26.71 5.89
N ASP A 196 21.44 -27.44 6.60
CA ASP A 196 20.58 -26.93 7.69
C ASP A 196 21.35 -26.14 8.77
N ALA A 197 22.62 -26.48 9.01
CA ALA A 197 23.46 -25.81 10.00
C ALA A 197 23.93 -24.40 9.59
N TYR A 198 23.94 -24.10 8.28
CA TYR A 198 24.30 -22.80 7.72
C TYR A 198 23.13 -22.13 6.98
N ASP A 199 22.00 -22.82 6.85
CA ASP A 199 20.78 -22.27 6.28
C ASP A 199 19.99 -21.47 7.32
N SER A 200 19.81 -20.18 7.02
CA SER A 200 19.02 -19.27 7.85
C SER A 200 17.53 -19.29 7.50
N CYS A 201 17.17 -19.89 6.36
CA CYS A 201 15.87 -19.84 5.71
C CYS A 201 15.31 -21.23 5.41
N LEU A 202 15.34 -22.11 6.41
CA LEU A 202 14.77 -23.46 6.35
C LEU A 202 13.41 -23.48 5.63
N GLY A 203 13.32 -24.19 4.51
CA GLY A 203 12.11 -24.32 3.71
C GLY A 203 12.06 -23.36 2.51
N THR A 204 13.20 -23.01 1.94
CA THR A 204 13.31 -22.28 0.68
C THR A 204 12.53 -22.99 -0.43
N PRO A 205 11.63 -22.27 -1.14
CA PRO A 205 10.87 -22.88 -2.21
C PRO A 205 11.75 -23.40 -3.35
N ASP A 206 11.42 -24.62 -3.79
CA ASP A 206 12.18 -25.37 -4.77
C ASP A 206 12.31 -24.62 -6.11
N GLY A 207 13.54 -24.40 -6.57
CA GLY A 207 13.88 -23.72 -7.83
C GLY A 207 13.99 -22.20 -7.77
N GLU A 208 13.91 -21.59 -6.58
CA GLU A 208 14.23 -20.17 -6.39
C GLU A 208 15.75 -19.93 -6.29
N SER A 209 16.19 -18.74 -6.69
CA SER A 209 17.58 -18.31 -6.45
C SER A 209 17.75 -17.93 -4.98
N ILE A 210 18.77 -18.50 -4.34
CA ILE A 210 19.14 -18.22 -2.94
C ILE A 210 20.41 -17.39 -2.82
N ASN A 211 20.57 -16.73 -1.68
CA ASN A 211 21.83 -16.13 -1.27
C ASN A 211 22.74 -17.16 -0.55
N GLY A 212 23.85 -16.69 0.01
CA GLY A 212 24.80 -17.56 0.73
C GLY A 212 24.30 -18.13 2.06
N ASP A 213 23.17 -17.62 2.57
CA ASP A 213 22.54 -18.03 3.82
C ASP A 213 21.30 -18.92 3.57
N GLY A 214 21.09 -19.41 2.35
CA GLY A 214 19.93 -20.22 1.95
C GLY A 214 18.66 -19.41 1.65
N CYS A 215 18.65 -18.10 1.85
CA CYS A 215 17.42 -17.32 1.71
C CYS A 215 17.10 -16.95 0.26
N SER A 216 15.86 -17.20 -0.17
CA SER A 216 15.30 -16.68 -1.42
C SER A 216 14.56 -15.34 -1.21
N CYS A 217 14.30 -14.63 -2.31
CA CYS A 217 13.56 -13.37 -2.26
C CYS A 217 12.10 -13.50 -1.78
N SER A 218 11.48 -14.69 -1.90
CA SER A 218 10.11 -14.90 -1.43
C SER A 218 9.99 -14.97 0.09
N GLN A 219 11.09 -15.25 0.78
CA GLN A 219 11.18 -15.34 2.25
C GLN A 219 11.67 -14.05 2.90
N LEU A 220 12.21 -13.11 2.12
CA LEU A 220 12.75 -11.85 2.61
C LEU A 220 11.74 -10.71 2.47
N ILE A 221 11.78 -9.79 3.44
CA ILE A 221 11.08 -8.51 3.36
C ILE A 221 12.17 -7.45 3.17
N CYS A 222 12.26 -6.91 1.96
CA CYS A 222 13.29 -5.93 1.61
C CYS A 222 12.86 -4.47 1.82
N ASP A 223 11.58 -4.24 2.13
CA ASP A 223 11.04 -2.92 2.45
C ASP A 223 11.65 -2.42 3.76
N ASP A 224 12.46 -1.36 3.70
CA ASP A 224 13.05 -0.70 4.85
C ASP A 224 12.19 0.45 5.40
N ASN A 225 11.00 0.63 4.81
CA ASN A 225 10.01 1.64 5.10
C ASN A 225 10.53 3.07 4.88
N ASP A 226 11.53 3.24 4.01
CA ASP A 226 12.00 4.51 3.49
C ASP A 226 11.42 4.75 2.08
N ALA A 227 10.59 5.79 1.95
CA ALA A 227 9.99 6.13 0.66
C ALA A 227 11.02 6.64 -0.36
N CYS A 228 12.21 7.03 0.09
CA CYS A 228 13.29 7.51 -0.76
C CYS A 228 14.12 6.40 -1.41
N THR A 229 13.87 5.13 -1.07
CA THR A 229 14.60 4.00 -1.66
C THR A 229 13.70 3.12 -2.50
N ALA A 230 14.21 2.71 -3.67
CA ALA A 230 13.64 1.62 -4.43
C ALA A 230 14.05 0.29 -3.80
N ASP A 231 13.08 -0.37 -3.16
CA ASP A 231 13.27 -1.69 -2.57
C ASP A 231 13.21 -2.76 -3.66
N SER A 232 14.26 -3.56 -3.73
CA SER A 232 14.36 -4.66 -4.67
C SER A 232 15.02 -5.87 -4.02
N CYS A 233 14.72 -7.04 -4.56
CA CYS A 233 15.40 -8.27 -4.18
C CYS A 233 15.87 -8.99 -5.43
N THR A 234 17.14 -9.37 -5.45
CA THR A 234 17.72 -10.18 -6.52
C THR A 234 18.58 -11.28 -5.91
N ASP A 235 18.35 -12.54 -6.31
CA ASP A 235 19.09 -13.71 -5.83
C ASP A 235 19.23 -13.79 -4.30
N GLY A 236 18.11 -13.55 -3.59
CA GLY A 236 18.09 -13.59 -2.13
C GLY A 236 18.80 -12.42 -1.45
N VAL A 237 19.18 -11.38 -2.18
CA VAL A 237 19.84 -10.20 -1.63
C VAL A 237 18.92 -9.00 -1.79
N CYS A 238 18.56 -8.39 -0.66
CA CYS A 238 17.84 -7.12 -0.64
C CYS A 238 18.77 -5.97 -1.03
N SER A 239 18.25 -5.04 -1.84
CA SER A 239 18.89 -3.77 -2.15
C SER A 239 17.88 -2.64 -2.07
N ASN A 240 18.27 -1.58 -1.37
CA ASN A 240 17.52 -0.34 -1.20
C ASN A 240 18.36 0.76 -1.84
N ALA A 241 18.00 1.17 -3.06
CA ALA A 241 18.73 2.18 -3.82
C ALA A 241 18.06 3.54 -3.63
N PHE A 242 18.81 4.56 -3.23
CA PHE A 242 18.29 5.93 -3.16
C PHE A 242 17.95 6.42 -4.57
N GLU A 243 16.71 6.86 -4.77
CA GLU A 243 16.20 7.36 -6.04
C GLU A 243 16.09 8.88 -5.98
N ASP A 244 16.81 9.54 -6.90
CA ASP A 244 16.94 10.99 -7.03
C ASP A 244 17.30 11.27 -8.50
N ALA A 245 16.28 11.58 -9.29
CA ALA A 245 16.31 11.60 -10.75
C ALA A 245 17.13 12.77 -11.31
N ASP A 246 17.14 13.91 -10.62
CA ASP A 246 17.84 15.13 -11.02
C ASP A 246 19.10 15.43 -10.19
N SER A 247 19.35 14.63 -9.16
CA SER A 247 20.56 14.64 -8.33
C SER A 247 20.74 15.91 -7.51
N ASP A 248 19.64 16.51 -7.05
CA ASP A 248 19.64 17.69 -6.19
C ASP A 248 19.80 17.35 -4.69
N GLY A 249 19.65 16.07 -4.33
CA GLY A 249 19.77 15.55 -2.98
C GLY A 249 18.43 15.38 -2.23
N VAL A 250 17.30 15.68 -2.87
CA VAL A 250 15.95 15.30 -2.45
C VAL A 250 15.54 14.07 -3.25
N CYS A 251 14.88 13.11 -2.59
CA CYS A 251 14.49 11.89 -3.28
C CYS A 251 13.22 12.10 -4.12
N ASP A 252 13.06 11.35 -5.20
CA ASP A 252 11.90 11.44 -6.11
C ASP A 252 10.53 11.40 -5.39
N ALA A 253 10.44 10.68 -4.26
CA ALA A 253 9.20 10.58 -3.47
C ALA A 253 8.88 11.84 -2.65
N SER A 254 9.88 12.69 -2.39
CA SER A 254 9.77 13.96 -1.66
C SER A 254 10.06 15.19 -2.53
N ASP A 255 10.43 14.97 -3.79
CA ASP A 255 10.71 15.99 -4.81
C ASP A 255 9.43 16.76 -5.15
N LEU A 256 9.48 18.06 -4.90
CA LEU A 256 8.43 19.03 -5.18
C LEU A 256 8.61 19.65 -6.58
N CYS A 257 9.84 19.75 -7.08
CA CYS A 257 10.17 20.36 -8.37
C CYS A 257 11.00 19.44 -9.28
N PRO A 258 10.37 18.43 -9.94
CA PRO A 258 11.12 17.45 -10.70
C PRO A 258 11.95 18.03 -11.85
N GLY A 259 13.25 17.76 -11.83
CA GLY A 259 14.23 18.23 -12.81
C GLY A 259 15.01 19.47 -12.37
N GLU A 260 14.72 20.04 -11.20
CA GLU A 260 15.32 21.26 -10.66
C GLU A 260 15.79 21.02 -9.21
N ASP A 261 16.35 22.02 -8.54
CA ASP A 261 16.91 21.87 -7.18
C ASP A 261 15.93 22.32 -6.10
N ASP A 262 15.36 21.37 -5.35
CA ASP A 262 14.41 21.57 -4.26
C ASP A 262 15.02 22.30 -3.05
N THR A 263 16.34 22.37 -2.96
CA THR A 263 17.03 22.99 -1.82
C THR A 263 17.13 24.52 -1.94
N ILE A 264 16.75 25.07 -3.09
CA ILE A 264 16.76 26.49 -3.38
C ILE A 264 15.33 27.02 -3.27
N ASP A 265 15.08 27.79 -2.22
CA ASP A 265 13.82 28.48 -1.96
C ASP A 265 14.17 29.87 -1.40
N ALA A 266 14.21 30.86 -2.28
CA ALA A 266 14.78 32.17 -2.01
C ALA A 266 13.91 33.05 -1.10
N ASP A 267 12.59 32.88 -1.11
CA ASP A 267 11.65 33.61 -0.26
C ASP A 267 11.07 32.80 0.91
N SER A 268 11.35 31.49 0.95
CA SER A 268 10.98 30.55 2.01
C SER A 268 9.47 30.29 2.14
N ASP A 269 8.74 30.28 1.03
CA ASP A 269 7.31 29.96 0.99
C ASP A 269 7.01 28.44 0.96
N GLY A 270 8.04 27.63 0.70
CA GLY A 270 7.97 26.17 0.60
C GLY A 270 7.78 25.62 -0.82
N ILE A 271 7.85 26.46 -1.85
CA ILE A 271 7.91 26.11 -3.27
C ILE A 271 9.35 26.41 -3.74
N PRO A 272 10.13 25.41 -4.17
CA PRO A 272 11.48 25.68 -4.65
C PRO A 272 11.50 26.54 -5.93
N ASP A 273 12.52 27.39 -6.05
CA ASP A 273 12.69 28.40 -7.13
C ASP A 273 12.54 27.80 -8.53
N GLY A 274 12.93 26.54 -8.71
CA GLY A 274 12.88 25.84 -10.01
C GLY A 274 11.47 25.61 -10.53
N CYS A 275 10.48 25.46 -9.64
CA CYS A 275 9.07 25.34 -9.99
C CYS A 275 8.17 26.44 -9.45
N ASP A 276 8.77 27.45 -8.81
CA ASP A 276 8.10 28.68 -8.43
C ASP A 276 8.03 29.69 -9.58
N LYS A 277 6.85 30.26 -9.80
CA LYS A 277 6.64 31.37 -10.75
C LYS A 277 7.03 32.71 -10.16
N CYS A 278 7.05 32.82 -8.84
CA CYS A 278 7.34 34.03 -8.08
C CYS A 278 8.49 33.82 -7.08
N PRO A 279 9.72 33.44 -7.53
CA PRO A 279 10.79 32.94 -6.65
C PRO A 279 11.37 33.91 -5.62
N ASN A 280 10.82 35.12 -5.49
CA ASN A 280 11.29 36.12 -4.55
C ASN A 280 10.13 36.76 -3.78
N ASP A 281 8.91 36.23 -3.93
CA ASP A 281 7.70 36.72 -3.30
C ASP A 281 6.91 35.58 -2.65
N PRO A 282 6.96 35.46 -1.32
CA PRO A 282 6.37 34.33 -0.62
C PRO A 282 4.84 34.36 -0.59
N ASP A 283 4.22 35.49 -0.94
CA ASP A 283 2.76 35.59 -1.06
C ASP A 283 2.27 35.09 -2.43
N ASN A 284 3.16 34.85 -3.39
CA ASN A 284 2.88 34.40 -4.75
C ASN A 284 1.87 35.30 -5.50
N ASP A 285 1.42 34.80 -6.66
CA ASP A 285 0.28 35.33 -7.42
C ASP A 285 -1.05 34.93 -6.74
N LEU A 286 -1.55 35.79 -5.84
CA LEU A 286 -2.71 35.53 -4.98
C LEU A 286 -4.04 35.41 -5.74
N ASP A 287 -4.19 36.12 -6.86
CA ASP A 287 -5.41 36.16 -7.68
C ASP A 287 -5.31 35.41 -9.02
N ALA A 288 -4.13 34.84 -9.30
CA ALA A 288 -3.82 34.00 -10.44
C ALA A 288 -3.86 34.74 -11.79
N ASP A 289 -3.49 36.02 -11.81
CA ASP A 289 -3.45 36.86 -13.01
C ASP A 289 -2.12 36.80 -13.79
N GLY A 290 -1.12 36.14 -13.21
CA GLY A 290 0.22 35.98 -13.75
C GLY A 290 1.24 37.03 -13.29
N VAL A 291 0.88 37.90 -12.36
CA VAL A 291 1.73 38.89 -11.71
C VAL A 291 1.99 38.46 -10.26
N CYS A 292 3.23 38.54 -9.82
CA CYS A 292 3.59 38.19 -8.44
C CYS A 292 3.14 39.31 -7.50
N GLY A 293 2.69 38.96 -6.30
CA GLY A 293 2.17 39.90 -5.30
C GLY A 293 3.11 41.07 -4.97
N ASP A 294 4.43 40.87 -5.01
CA ASP A 294 5.43 41.94 -4.78
C ASP A 294 5.42 43.04 -5.85
N VAL A 295 4.97 42.70 -7.06
CA VAL A 295 4.84 43.61 -8.21
C VAL A 295 3.39 43.83 -8.66
N ASP A 296 2.43 43.19 -8.00
CA ASP A 296 0.98 43.32 -8.20
C ASP A 296 0.51 44.72 -7.77
N VAL A 297 -0.06 45.45 -8.72
CA VAL A 297 -0.57 46.80 -8.49
C VAL A 297 -1.99 46.75 -7.89
N CYS A 298 -2.77 45.74 -8.26
CA CYS A 298 -4.19 45.60 -8.04
C CYS A 298 -4.58 44.39 -7.17
N HIS A 299 -3.83 44.14 -6.09
CA HIS A 299 -4.01 43.00 -5.17
C HIS A 299 -5.44 42.42 -5.10
N GLY A 300 -5.62 41.21 -5.63
CA GLY A 300 -6.89 40.49 -5.63
C GLY A 300 -7.68 40.57 -6.95
N PHE A 301 -7.15 41.26 -7.96
CA PHE A 301 -7.72 41.42 -9.28
C PHE A 301 -6.63 41.48 -10.37
N ASP A 302 -6.99 41.12 -11.59
CA ASP A 302 -6.08 41.02 -12.75
C ASP A 302 -5.54 42.38 -13.22
N ASP A 303 -4.22 42.58 -13.09
CA ASP A 303 -3.44 43.75 -13.52
C ASP A 303 -3.46 43.97 -15.04
N ASN A 304 -3.79 42.94 -15.82
CA ASN A 304 -3.80 43.03 -17.28
C ASN A 304 -5.14 43.53 -17.86
N LEU A 305 -6.14 43.74 -17.00
CA LEU A 305 -7.44 44.28 -17.39
C LEU A 305 -7.49 45.77 -17.09
N ASP A 306 -7.49 46.58 -18.15
CA ASP A 306 -7.60 48.04 -18.09
C ASP A 306 -8.44 48.48 -19.30
N ALA A 307 -9.75 48.59 -19.09
CA ALA A 307 -10.74 48.70 -20.16
C ALA A 307 -10.72 50.06 -20.87
N ASP A 308 -10.31 51.12 -20.19
CA ASP A 308 -10.18 52.47 -20.75
C ASP A 308 -8.73 52.92 -20.98
N SER A 309 -7.76 52.10 -20.56
CA SER A 309 -6.33 52.27 -20.79
C SER A 309 -5.72 53.48 -20.08
N ASP A 310 -6.18 53.79 -18.87
CA ASP A 310 -5.67 54.89 -18.04
C ASP A 310 -4.45 54.51 -17.18
N GLY A 311 -4.14 53.22 -17.10
CA GLY A 311 -3.04 52.65 -16.34
C GLY A 311 -3.43 52.13 -14.96
N THR A 312 -4.70 52.24 -14.57
CA THR A 312 -5.28 51.66 -13.36
C THR A 312 -6.07 50.42 -13.75
N PRO A 313 -5.70 49.22 -13.28
CA PRO A 313 -6.47 48.03 -13.60
C PRO A 313 -7.93 48.10 -13.13
N ASP A 314 -8.84 47.52 -13.90
CA ASP A 314 -10.30 47.56 -13.70
C ASP A 314 -10.73 47.17 -12.27
N GLY A 315 -9.97 46.30 -11.62
CA GLY A 315 -10.25 45.82 -10.26
C GLY A 315 -9.98 46.82 -9.15
N CYS A 316 -9.07 47.77 -9.37
CA CYS A 316 -8.74 48.86 -8.46
C CYS A 316 -9.12 50.24 -9.00
N ASP A 317 -9.81 50.26 -10.15
CA ASP A 317 -10.45 51.44 -10.70
C ASP A 317 -11.94 51.48 -10.32
N ASP A 318 -12.34 52.51 -9.54
CA ASP A 318 -13.75 52.72 -9.20
C ASP A 318 -14.56 53.31 -10.39
N CYS A 319 -13.88 53.69 -11.47
CA CYS A 319 -14.39 54.21 -12.74
C CYS A 319 -13.78 53.52 -13.97
N PRO A 320 -13.93 52.18 -14.11
CA PRO A 320 -13.19 51.33 -15.07
C PRO A 320 -13.53 51.55 -16.57
N ASN A 321 -14.24 52.62 -16.90
CA ASN A 321 -14.57 52.97 -18.29
C ASN A 321 -14.41 54.50 -18.55
N ASP A 322 -13.80 55.23 -17.63
CA ASP A 322 -13.48 56.65 -17.74
C ASP A 322 -11.99 56.92 -17.52
N ALA A 323 -11.22 56.94 -18.61
CA ALA A 323 -9.77 57.12 -18.55
C ALA A 323 -9.27 58.48 -18.01
N THR A 324 -10.19 59.35 -17.60
CA THR A 324 -9.85 60.63 -16.96
C THR A 324 -10.02 60.60 -15.44
N LYS A 325 -10.60 59.53 -14.89
CA LYS A 325 -10.91 59.38 -13.47
C LYS A 325 -10.75 57.94 -13.03
N THR A 326 -10.02 57.75 -11.94
CA THR A 326 -9.94 56.46 -11.23
C THR A 326 -10.90 56.35 -10.04
N ALA A 327 -11.64 57.44 -9.77
CA ALA A 327 -12.60 57.54 -8.67
C ALA A 327 -13.83 58.34 -9.11
N PRO A 328 -15.05 57.95 -8.71
CA PRO A 328 -16.29 58.58 -9.14
C PRO A 328 -16.38 60.08 -8.87
N GLY A 329 -15.74 60.58 -7.80
CA GLY A 329 -15.89 61.98 -7.41
C GLY A 329 -17.34 62.33 -7.02
N VAL A 330 -17.71 63.60 -7.15
CA VAL A 330 -19.05 64.10 -6.78
C VAL A 330 -20.03 63.86 -7.93
N CYS A 331 -19.58 64.11 -9.17
CA CYS A 331 -20.38 63.95 -10.37
C CYS A 331 -20.52 62.49 -10.84
N GLY A 332 -19.74 61.56 -10.28
CA GLY A 332 -19.65 60.19 -10.76
C GLY A 332 -18.66 60.04 -11.93
N CYS A 333 -18.53 58.80 -12.41
CA CYS A 333 -17.69 58.48 -13.56
C CYS A 333 -18.30 59.02 -14.88
N GLY A 334 -17.45 59.43 -15.81
CA GLY A 334 -17.80 59.89 -17.16
C GLY A 334 -18.35 61.32 -17.23
N VAL A 335 -18.32 62.06 -16.13
CA VAL A 335 -18.83 63.44 -16.01
C VAL A 335 -17.72 64.31 -15.43
N SER A 336 -17.39 65.46 -16.01
CA SER A 336 -16.33 66.33 -15.45
C SER A 336 -16.76 66.95 -14.11
N GLU A 337 -15.78 67.21 -13.25
CA GLU A 337 -15.95 67.98 -11.99
C GLU A 337 -15.71 69.48 -12.27
N ASP A 338 -16.23 69.96 -13.40
CA ASP A 338 -16.12 71.38 -13.75
C ASP A 338 -17.12 72.19 -12.90
N ASP A 339 -16.72 73.40 -12.55
CA ASP A 339 -17.51 74.40 -11.82
C ASP A 339 -17.38 75.70 -12.64
N ALA A 340 -18.36 75.96 -13.49
CA ALA A 340 -18.27 76.95 -14.55
C ALA A 340 -18.35 78.40 -14.05
N ASP A 341 -19.00 78.65 -12.92
CA ASP A 341 -19.13 79.98 -12.31
C ASP A 341 -18.31 80.17 -11.02
N ALA A 342 -17.67 79.10 -10.52
CA ALA A 342 -16.77 79.06 -9.38
C ALA A 342 -17.46 79.34 -8.03
N ASP A 343 -18.72 78.92 -7.87
CA ASP A 343 -19.47 79.02 -6.60
C ASP A 343 -19.14 77.91 -5.59
N GLY A 344 -18.44 76.87 -6.05
CA GLY A 344 -18.01 75.72 -5.26
C GLY A 344 -18.93 74.51 -5.34
N VAL A 345 -19.95 74.52 -6.21
CA VAL A 345 -20.78 73.37 -6.58
C VAL A 345 -20.50 73.00 -8.02
N GLU A 346 -20.17 71.73 -8.26
CA GLU A 346 -19.87 71.28 -9.62
C GLU A 346 -21.12 71.33 -10.53
N ASP A 347 -20.93 71.67 -11.82
CA ASP A 347 -22.01 71.86 -12.82
C ASP A 347 -23.01 70.70 -12.86
N CYS A 348 -22.56 69.49 -12.55
CA CYS A 348 -23.35 68.26 -12.59
C CYS A 348 -24.40 68.15 -11.46
N ILE A 349 -24.17 68.86 -10.34
CA ILE A 349 -25.04 68.92 -9.17
C ILE A 349 -25.55 70.34 -8.89
N ASP A 350 -25.21 71.28 -9.75
CA ASP A 350 -25.74 72.65 -9.74
C ASP A 350 -26.97 72.77 -10.67
N ASN A 351 -28.09 73.24 -10.13
CA ASN A 351 -29.28 73.51 -10.94
C ASN A 351 -29.25 74.91 -11.59
N CYS A 352 -28.24 75.72 -11.27
CA CYS A 352 -27.91 77.01 -11.84
C CYS A 352 -26.42 77.16 -12.23
N PRO A 353 -25.85 76.32 -13.13
CA PRO A 353 -24.39 76.21 -13.42
C PRO A 353 -23.65 77.44 -13.98
N ALA A 354 -24.29 78.60 -14.02
CA ALA A 354 -23.71 79.85 -14.53
C ALA A 354 -24.04 81.05 -13.64
N ASP A 355 -24.69 80.82 -12.49
CA ASP A 355 -25.04 81.83 -11.50
C ASP A 355 -24.25 81.61 -10.20
N PRO A 356 -23.15 82.34 -9.98
CA PRO A 356 -22.27 82.10 -8.84
C PRO A 356 -22.86 82.49 -7.47
N GLU A 357 -24.09 83.00 -7.44
CA GLU A 357 -24.82 83.36 -6.23
C GLU A 357 -25.91 82.33 -5.87
N LYS A 358 -26.21 81.34 -6.74
CA LYS A 358 -27.27 80.35 -6.54
C LYS A 358 -26.90 78.98 -7.09
N VAL A 359 -27.14 77.95 -6.27
CA VAL A 359 -27.03 76.53 -6.65
C VAL A 359 -28.36 75.89 -7.09
N ASP A 360 -29.47 76.56 -6.78
CA ASP A 360 -30.83 76.12 -7.05
C ASP A 360 -31.67 77.29 -7.60
N PRO A 361 -32.51 77.07 -8.62
CA PRO A 361 -33.40 78.10 -9.13
C PRO A 361 -34.35 78.55 -8.00
N GLY A 362 -34.17 79.79 -7.55
CA GLY A 362 -35.09 80.44 -6.63
C GLY A 362 -36.41 80.83 -7.29
N ASP A 363 -37.19 81.71 -6.68
CA ASP A 363 -38.49 82.15 -7.18
C ASP A 363 -38.39 82.83 -8.55
N CYS A 364 -37.29 83.55 -8.81
CA CYS A 364 -36.98 84.21 -10.07
C CYS A 364 -36.11 83.36 -11.02
N GLY A 365 -35.78 82.13 -10.64
CA GLY A 365 -34.85 81.27 -11.37
C GLY A 365 -33.39 81.60 -11.11
N CYS A 366 -32.52 81.23 -12.06
CA CYS A 366 -31.07 81.49 -12.03
C CYS A 366 -30.73 82.82 -12.69
N GLY A 367 -29.70 83.50 -12.19
CA GLY A 367 -29.14 84.76 -12.72
C GLY A 367 -29.91 86.01 -12.32
N GLU A 368 -31.03 85.86 -11.63
CA GLU A 368 -31.89 86.95 -11.14
C GLU A 368 -32.04 86.84 -9.63
N VAL A 369 -31.94 87.94 -8.89
CA VAL A 369 -32.10 87.93 -7.42
C VAL A 369 -33.56 87.71 -7.02
N ASP A 370 -33.82 86.90 -6.00
CA ASP A 370 -35.16 86.72 -5.42
C ASP A 370 -35.47 87.87 -4.46
N MET A 371 -35.50 89.09 -5.01
CA MET A 371 -35.88 90.28 -4.26
C MET A 371 -37.40 90.29 -4.03
N ASP A 372 -37.80 90.69 -2.83
CA ASP A 372 -39.19 90.99 -2.45
C ASP A 372 -39.16 92.41 -1.86
N SER A 373 -39.51 93.39 -2.69
CA SER A 373 -39.30 94.81 -2.41
C SER A 373 -40.29 95.37 -1.38
N ASP A 374 -41.49 94.81 -1.27
CA ASP A 374 -42.53 95.25 -0.32
C ASP A 374 -42.78 94.30 0.87
N GLY A 375 -42.25 93.07 0.82
CA GLY A 375 -42.28 92.09 1.89
C GLY A 375 -43.57 91.28 1.96
N ASP A 376 -44.25 91.04 0.83
CA ASP A 376 -45.51 90.29 0.75
C ASP A 376 -45.35 88.77 0.55
N GLU A 377 -44.12 88.28 0.54
CA GLU A 377 -43.71 86.90 0.29
C GLU A 377 -43.80 86.45 -1.18
N ILE A 378 -44.07 87.35 -2.13
CA ILE A 378 -43.95 87.12 -3.58
C ILE A 378 -42.76 87.90 -4.12
N ALA A 379 -41.80 87.20 -4.71
CA ALA A 379 -40.64 87.86 -5.32
C ALA A 379 -41.07 88.81 -6.48
N ASP A 380 -40.37 89.93 -6.62
CA ASP A 380 -40.65 91.02 -7.58
C ASP A 380 -40.85 90.51 -9.02
N CYS A 381 -40.14 89.45 -9.42
CA CYS A 381 -40.25 88.85 -10.75
C CYS A 381 -41.58 88.13 -11.01
N ASN A 382 -42.25 87.69 -9.94
CA ASN A 382 -43.54 87.01 -9.95
C ASN A 382 -44.66 87.93 -9.42
N ASP A 383 -44.35 89.19 -9.14
CA ASP A 383 -45.29 90.20 -8.66
C ASP A 383 -45.55 91.27 -9.73
N GLU A 384 -46.81 91.45 -10.12
CA GLU A 384 -47.20 92.51 -11.04
C GLU A 384 -47.35 93.88 -10.34
N CYS A 385 -47.23 93.92 -9.01
CA CYS A 385 -47.25 95.08 -8.13
C CYS A 385 -46.11 95.09 -7.07
N PRO A 386 -44.81 95.04 -7.44
CA PRO A 386 -43.67 94.76 -6.54
C PRO A 386 -43.43 95.69 -5.33
N ASP A 387 -44.20 96.79 -5.22
CA ASP A 387 -44.05 97.81 -4.18
C ASP A 387 -45.34 97.94 -3.31
N ASP A 388 -46.34 97.07 -3.51
CA ASP A 388 -47.64 97.07 -2.79
C ASP A 388 -47.91 95.77 -2.03
N ILE A 389 -47.57 95.77 -0.74
CA ILE A 389 -47.72 94.63 0.18
C ILE A 389 -49.14 94.01 0.27
N ASN A 390 -50.15 94.68 -0.27
CA ASN A 390 -51.53 94.20 -0.24
C ASN A 390 -52.00 93.63 -1.59
N LYS A 391 -51.21 93.71 -2.66
CA LYS A 391 -51.59 93.30 -4.01
C LYS A 391 -50.42 92.70 -4.77
N VAL A 392 -50.68 91.52 -5.32
CA VAL A 392 -49.75 90.80 -6.21
C VAL A 392 -50.10 90.95 -7.70
N VAL A 393 -51.29 91.53 -7.99
CA VAL A 393 -51.81 91.81 -9.32
C VAL A 393 -52.51 93.16 -9.31
N PRO A 394 -52.28 94.03 -10.32
CA PRO A 394 -52.96 95.31 -10.43
C PRO A 394 -54.49 95.15 -10.43
N GLY A 395 -55.13 95.84 -9.48
CA GLY A 395 -56.59 95.93 -9.42
C GLY A 395 -57.18 96.99 -10.36
N ALA A 396 -58.44 97.34 -10.15
CA ALA A 396 -59.09 98.43 -10.88
C ALA A 396 -58.40 99.78 -10.65
N CYS A 397 -57.79 99.96 -9.47
CA CYS A 397 -57.02 101.14 -9.09
C CYS A 397 -55.52 101.05 -9.45
N GLY A 398 -55.04 99.96 -10.05
CA GLY A 398 -53.62 99.67 -10.17
C GLY A 398 -53.00 99.18 -8.84
N CYS A 399 -51.70 99.39 -8.67
CA CYS A 399 -50.95 99.08 -7.44
C CYS A 399 -50.87 100.31 -6.51
N GLY A 400 -50.73 100.09 -5.20
CA GLY A 400 -50.55 101.12 -4.17
C GLY A 400 -51.82 101.80 -3.66
N GLU A 401 -52.97 101.51 -4.28
CA GLU A 401 -54.27 102.12 -3.96
C GLU A 401 -55.32 101.04 -3.72
N SER A 402 -56.14 101.15 -2.67
CA SER A 402 -57.12 100.09 -2.35
C SER A 402 -58.23 99.98 -3.40
N ASP A 403 -58.57 98.77 -3.84
CA ASP A 403 -59.77 98.49 -4.65
C ASP A 403 -61.06 98.43 -3.80
N GLY A 404 -61.04 99.08 -2.63
CA GLY A 404 -62.21 99.20 -1.79
C GLY A 404 -63.33 99.97 -2.50
N ASP A 405 -64.55 99.57 -2.21
CA ASP A 405 -65.78 100.24 -2.63
C ASP A 405 -66.51 100.63 -1.33
N GLY A 406 -66.27 101.86 -0.88
CA GLY A 406 -66.73 102.36 0.42
C GLY A 406 -68.25 102.51 0.50
N ASP A 407 -68.93 102.73 -0.62
CA ASP A 407 -70.39 102.95 -0.69
C ASP A 407 -71.18 101.73 -1.22
N GLY A 408 -70.49 100.73 -1.75
CA GLY A 408 -71.04 99.47 -2.23
C GLY A 408 -71.72 99.57 -3.61
N ASN A 409 -71.39 100.57 -4.42
CA ASN A 409 -72.01 100.81 -5.72
C ASN A 409 -71.40 99.98 -6.88
N GLY A 410 -70.28 99.27 -6.61
CA GLY A 410 -69.57 98.42 -7.55
C GLY A 410 -68.44 99.11 -8.34
N VAL A 411 -68.14 100.38 -8.05
CA VAL A 411 -67.01 101.14 -8.59
C VAL A 411 -66.01 101.39 -7.47
N ALA A 412 -64.73 101.08 -7.69
CA ALA A 412 -63.71 101.30 -6.68
C ALA A 412 -63.53 102.80 -6.41
N ASP A 413 -63.28 103.18 -5.14
CA ASP A 413 -63.24 104.57 -4.68
C ASP A 413 -62.26 105.44 -5.51
N CYS A 414 -61.15 104.86 -5.96
CA CYS A 414 -60.11 105.53 -6.76
C CYS A 414 -60.58 105.98 -8.16
N ILE A 415 -61.68 105.41 -8.67
CA ILE A 415 -62.26 105.67 -10.00
C ILE A 415 -63.72 106.13 -9.91
N ASP A 416 -64.23 106.44 -8.71
CA ASP A 416 -65.57 106.99 -8.49
C ASP A 416 -65.55 108.54 -8.44
N GLU A 417 -65.90 109.17 -9.55
CA GLU A 417 -65.94 110.64 -9.68
C GLU A 417 -67.09 111.32 -8.90
N ALA A 418 -67.99 110.57 -8.24
CA ALA A 418 -69.19 111.11 -7.62
C ALA A 418 -68.97 111.73 -6.21
N GLU A 419 -67.81 111.56 -5.57
CA GLU A 419 -67.56 112.04 -4.20
C GLU A 419 -66.71 113.32 -4.05
N SER A 420 -66.32 114.03 -5.13
CA SER A 420 -65.48 115.24 -4.96
C SER A 420 -66.20 116.54 -4.56
N ASN A 421 -67.49 116.53 -4.20
CA ASN A 421 -68.23 117.77 -3.94
C ASN A 421 -68.99 117.81 -2.61
N ASN A 422 -68.24 117.92 -1.50
CA ASN A 422 -68.69 118.83 -0.43
C ASN A 422 -67.54 119.36 0.45
N ASN A 423 -67.37 120.69 0.37
CA ASN A 423 -66.70 121.58 1.34
C ASN A 423 -65.15 121.49 1.35
N GLY A 424 -64.37 122.44 0.85
CA GLY A 424 -64.52 123.90 0.91
C GLY A 424 -63.40 124.46 1.79
N GLY A 425 -62.35 125.03 1.18
CA GLY A 425 -61.34 125.76 1.96
C GLY A 425 -59.96 125.94 1.33
N GLY A 426 -59.89 126.75 0.28
CA GLY A 426 -58.90 127.83 0.17
C GLY A 426 -57.43 127.51 -0.14
N ASN A 427 -56.92 128.32 -1.09
CA ASN A 427 -55.63 129.03 -1.01
C ASN A 427 -54.36 128.17 -1.21
N ASP A 428 -53.29 128.48 -1.97
CA ASP A 428 -52.83 129.56 -2.83
C ASP A 428 -51.66 128.98 -3.65
N ASN A 429 -51.48 129.43 -4.90
CA ASN A 429 -50.20 129.87 -5.50
C ASN A 429 -48.85 129.16 -5.16
N ALA A 430 -48.23 128.56 -6.18
CA ALA A 430 -46.85 128.82 -6.70
C ALA A 430 -46.31 127.54 -7.38
N ASN A 431 -46.11 127.50 -8.69
CA ASN A 431 -45.01 128.07 -9.49
C ASN A 431 -43.65 127.38 -9.31
N GLY A 432 -43.10 126.89 -10.43
CA GLY A 432 -41.71 126.43 -10.62
C GLY A 432 -41.68 125.12 -11.41
N ASN A 433 -41.61 125.15 -12.76
CA ASN A 433 -40.37 125.08 -13.57
C ASN A 433 -39.62 123.75 -13.31
N ASP A 434 -39.26 122.90 -14.28
CA ASP A 434 -38.62 123.19 -15.56
C ASP A 434 -38.44 121.85 -16.33
N SER A 435 -38.77 121.90 -17.61
CA SER A 435 -38.23 121.19 -18.79
C SER A 435 -37.51 119.83 -18.72
N GLY A 436 -37.93 118.98 -19.67
CA GLY A 436 -37.06 118.13 -20.50
C GLY A 436 -37.13 116.64 -20.14
N ASN A 437 -37.30 115.69 -21.06
CA ASN A 437 -37.33 115.70 -22.52
C ASN A 437 -37.97 114.36 -22.94
N GLU A 438 -38.79 114.43 -23.98
CA GLU A 438 -39.67 113.38 -24.50
C GLU A 438 -39.03 112.78 -25.76
N ASN A 439 -39.00 111.45 -25.88
CA ASN A 439 -39.09 110.81 -27.20
C ASN A 439 -39.56 109.34 -27.10
N GLU A 440 -40.87 109.22 -27.30
CA GLU A 440 -41.72 108.19 -27.92
C GLU A 440 -41.12 106.82 -28.39
N SER A 441 -41.67 105.72 -27.81
CA SER A 441 -42.54 104.64 -28.38
C SER A 441 -42.27 104.04 -29.79
N PRO A 442 -42.85 102.86 -30.21
CA PRO A 442 -43.77 101.92 -29.54
C PRO A 442 -43.46 100.40 -29.72
N VAL A 443 -44.16 99.57 -28.93
CA VAL A 443 -44.31 98.11 -29.10
C VAL A 443 -45.65 97.80 -29.80
N PRO A 444 -45.77 96.70 -30.56
CA PRO A 444 -47.04 96.04 -30.76
C PRO A 444 -47.01 94.56 -30.32
N SER A 445 -47.99 94.19 -29.50
CA SER A 445 -48.54 92.82 -29.34
C SER A 445 -49.44 92.48 -30.55
N PRO A 446 -49.74 91.20 -30.88
CA PRO A 446 -50.54 90.33 -30.00
C PRO A 446 -50.26 88.79 -30.01
N ASN A 447 -50.73 88.16 -28.94
CA ASN A 447 -51.03 86.73 -28.67
C ASN A 447 -52.10 86.14 -29.66
N PRO A 448 -52.59 84.87 -29.62
CA PRO A 448 -52.50 83.80 -28.59
C PRO A 448 -52.43 82.32 -29.05
N GLU A 449 -52.42 81.40 -28.04
CA GLU A 449 -52.97 80.01 -27.95
C GLU A 449 -51.92 78.97 -27.45
N ALA A 450 -51.99 78.52 -26.18
CA ALA A 450 -52.80 77.40 -25.60
C ALA A 450 -51.93 76.13 -25.41
N CYS A 451 -51.63 75.64 -24.19
CA CYS A 451 -52.43 74.94 -23.16
C CYS A 451 -52.24 73.39 -23.17
N GLY A 452 -52.01 72.77 -22.00
CA GLY A 452 -52.18 71.33 -21.70
C GLY A 452 -50.87 70.57 -21.43
N VAL A 453 -50.45 70.27 -20.19
CA VAL A 453 -50.98 69.38 -19.13
C VAL A 453 -51.18 67.92 -19.56
N THR A 454 -50.35 66.99 -19.05
CA THR A 454 -50.81 65.72 -18.45
C THR A 454 -49.88 65.28 -17.31
N CYS A 455 -50.47 64.93 -16.17
CA CYS A 455 -49.85 64.31 -15.00
C CYS A 455 -50.38 62.88 -14.85
N GLY A 456 -49.59 61.98 -14.25
CA GLY A 456 -50.07 60.71 -13.68
C GLY A 456 -48.97 59.69 -13.34
N PRO A 457 -49.16 58.82 -12.32
CA PRO A 457 -48.33 58.88 -11.11
C PRO A 457 -47.77 57.53 -10.57
N GLY A 458 -46.87 57.63 -9.57
CA GLY A 458 -46.56 56.61 -8.54
C GLY A 458 -45.55 55.54 -8.99
N MET A 459 -44.74 54.88 -8.14
CA MET A 459 -44.92 54.40 -6.77
C MET A 459 -43.54 53.89 -6.26
N GLY A 460 -43.29 53.85 -4.94
CA GLY A 460 -42.20 53.04 -4.35
C GLY A 460 -41.87 53.42 -2.91
N THR A 461 -42.54 52.87 -1.88
CA THR A 461 -42.22 51.64 -1.12
C THR A 461 -40.86 51.66 -0.40
N MET A 462 -40.91 51.85 0.92
CA MET A 462 -39.82 51.65 1.88
C MET A 462 -39.67 50.19 2.34
N MET A 463 -38.45 49.90 2.84
CA MET A 463 -37.95 48.80 3.72
C MET A 463 -37.07 47.74 3.02
N PRO A 464 -36.15 47.02 3.73
CA PRO A 464 -35.76 47.09 5.16
C PRO A 464 -34.24 47.09 5.45
N LEU A 465 -33.89 47.36 6.72
CA LEU A 465 -32.58 47.15 7.35
C LEU A 465 -32.54 45.77 8.05
N VAL A 466 -31.53 44.95 7.76
CA VAL A 466 -31.22 43.71 8.46
C VAL A 466 -29.83 43.82 9.09
N GLY A 467 -29.77 43.75 10.42
CA GLY A 467 -28.53 43.64 11.19
C GLY A 467 -28.13 42.17 11.38
N LEU A 468 -26.86 41.85 11.10
CA LEU A 468 -26.27 40.53 11.34
C LEU A 468 -25.35 40.55 12.57
N CYS A 469 -25.53 39.53 13.42
CA CYS A 469 -24.79 39.28 14.66
C CYS A 469 -23.38 38.72 14.41
N LEU A 470 -22.39 39.24 15.14
CA LEU A 470 -21.05 38.67 15.31
C LEU A 470 -21.07 37.52 16.34
N VAL A 471 -20.52 36.35 15.98
CA VAL A 471 -20.25 35.23 16.89
C VAL A 471 -18.76 35.19 17.24
N GLY A 472 -18.48 35.21 18.54
CA GLY A 472 -17.14 35.27 19.11
C GLY A 472 -16.38 33.94 19.17
N MET A 473 -15.06 34.06 19.00
CA MET A 473 -14.02 33.04 19.14
C MET A 473 -13.97 32.37 20.52
N ARG A 474 -13.62 31.08 20.56
CA ARG A 474 -13.00 30.43 21.75
C ARG A 474 -11.85 29.49 21.36
N ARG A 475 -10.64 29.89 21.75
CA ARG A 475 -9.41 29.09 21.83
C ARG A 475 -9.57 27.96 22.87
N ARG A 476 -8.97 26.78 22.63
CA ARG A 476 -8.62 25.82 23.68
C ARG A 476 -7.24 25.19 23.49
N HIS A 477 -6.59 25.06 24.65
CA HIS A 477 -5.24 24.62 24.95
C HIS A 477 -4.91 23.15 24.62
N ARG A 478 -3.72 22.98 24.02
CA ARG A 478 -2.58 22.10 24.37
C ARG A 478 -2.78 21.10 25.53
N VAL A 479 -2.61 19.80 25.24
CA VAL A 479 -2.23 18.76 26.22
C VAL A 479 -1.10 17.92 25.63
N ARG A 480 0.06 17.96 26.30
CA ARG A 480 1.21 17.07 26.13
C ARG A 480 0.89 15.73 26.82
N ARG A 481 1.22 14.59 26.21
CA ARG A 481 1.41 13.34 26.96
C ARG A 481 2.59 12.55 26.40
N SER A 482 3.50 12.25 27.31
CA SER A 482 4.63 11.34 27.18
C SER A 482 4.17 9.88 27.01
N ARG A 483 4.84 9.15 26.12
CA ARG A 483 5.49 7.88 26.46
C ARG A 483 6.65 7.66 25.52
#